data_AF-A0A8C5IG33-F1
#
_entry.id   AF-A0A8C5IG33-F1
#
_cell.length_a   1.000
_cell.length_b   1.000
_cell.length_c   1.000
_cell.angle_alpha   90.00
_cell.angle_beta   90.00
_cell.angle_gamma   90.00
#
_symmetry.space_group_name_H-M   'P 1'
#
loop_
_entity.id
_entity.type
_entity.pdbx_description
1 polymer ?
#
loop_
_entity_poly.entity_id
_entity_poly.type
_entity_poly.pdbx_seq_one_letter_code
_entity_poly.pdbx_strand_id
1 'polypeptide(L)'
;MGSISAANAEFCFDVFKEVKLHRSNDNVLFSSLSMLSTLALVYMGARGKTQSQMQKCGTAEYIHKTFKDLLSDIRRQNATYSLRIADRLYIEKTYPILQEYIKCAKKFYKAELEDVDFKTAAEEARQLINSWVEKETNGRIQDFLVSDSVDLNTVLVFVNVIYFKGIWKTAFKEEYTREEPFNVTEVGGEQTRANDASEQHLQSGKSG
;
A
#
# COMPACT_ATOMS: atom_id res chain seq x y z
N MET A 1 -14.20 -20.08 -9.63
CA MET A 1 -13.44 -18.83 -9.41
C MET A 1 -12.92 -18.84 -7.99
N GLY A 2 -11.62 -18.61 -7.79
CA GLY A 2 -11.00 -18.64 -6.46
C GLY A 2 -11.47 -17.49 -5.56
N SER A 3 -11.24 -17.61 -4.25
CA SER A 3 -11.51 -16.52 -3.31
C SER A 3 -10.57 -15.34 -3.55
N ILE A 4 -10.93 -14.14 -3.08
CA ILE A 4 -10.05 -12.96 -3.14
C ILE A 4 -8.72 -13.20 -2.43
N SER A 5 -8.70 -14.06 -1.40
CA SER A 5 -7.47 -14.46 -0.73
C SER A 5 -6.55 -15.26 -1.63
N ALA A 6 -7.08 -16.18 -2.43
CA ALA A 6 -6.29 -16.97 -3.37
C ALA A 6 -5.72 -16.07 -4.48
N ALA A 7 -6.56 -15.20 -5.06
CA ALA A 7 -6.12 -14.24 -6.07
C ALA A 7 -5.05 -13.27 -5.55
N ASN A 8 -5.22 -12.77 -4.31
CA ASN A 8 -4.23 -11.91 -3.67
C ASN A 8 -2.91 -12.64 -3.38
N ALA A 9 -2.95 -13.91 -2.99
CA ALA A 9 -1.76 -14.72 -2.76
C ALA A 9 -0.99 -14.99 -4.05
N GLU A 10 -1.68 -15.38 -5.12
CA GLU A 10 -1.08 -15.59 -6.45
C GLU A 10 -0.43 -14.30 -6.96
N PHE A 11 -1.17 -13.19 -6.93
CA PHE A 11 -0.64 -11.87 -7.27
C PHE A 11 0.58 -11.47 -6.42
N CYS A 12 0.55 -11.75 -5.11
CA CYS A 12 1.68 -11.49 -4.21
C CYS A 12 2.95 -12.22 -4.65
N PHE A 13 2.84 -13.51 -4.99
CA PHE A 13 3.99 -14.30 -5.43
C PHE A 13 4.52 -13.85 -6.79
N ASP A 14 3.65 -13.45 -7.71
CA ASP A 14 4.08 -12.95 -9.02
C ASP A 14 4.79 -11.60 -8.91
N VAL A 15 4.28 -10.68 -8.09
CA VAL A 15 4.97 -9.42 -7.77
C VAL A 15 6.31 -9.69 -7.07
N PHE A 16 6.35 -10.60 -6.10
CA PHE A 16 7.57 -10.92 -5.38
C PHE A 16 8.66 -11.48 -6.29
N LYS A 17 8.30 -12.38 -7.21
CA LYS A 17 9.24 -12.93 -8.22
C LYS A 17 9.83 -11.80 -9.07
N GLU A 18 9.00 -10.89 -9.56
CA GLU A 18 9.45 -9.79 -10.40
C GLU A 18 10.35 -8.82 -9.62
N VAL A 19 9.95 -8.40 -8.42
CA VAL A 19 10.76 -7.50 -7.57
C VAL A 19 12.13 -8.10 -7.26
N LYS A 20 12.20 -9.41 -7.00
CA LYS A 20 13.46 -10.10 -6.70
C LYS A 20 14.46 -10.07 -7.85
N LEU A 21 14.01 -10.00 -9.11
CA LEU A 21 14.90 -9.90 -10.27
C LEU A 21 15.72 -8.60 -10.26
N HIS A 22 15.18 -7.54 -9.66
CA HIS A 22 15.81 -6.22 -9.61
C HIS A 22 16.43 -5.89 -8.24
N ARG A 23 16.21 -6.73 -7.24
CA ARG A 23 16.62 -6.52 -5.84
C ARG A 23 17.20 -7.78 -5.21
N SER A 24 18.39 -8.17 -5.66
CA SER A 24 18.97 -9.48 -5.30
C SER A 24 19.48 -9.59 -3.86
N ASN A 25 19.65 -8.50 -3.10
CA ASN A 25 20.13 -8.53 -1.71
C ASN A 25 19.48 -7.44 -0.81
N ASP A 26 18.32 -6.90 -1.21
CA ASP A 26 17.63 -5.85 -0.45
C ASP A 26 16.45 -6.42 0.36
N ASN A 27 16.09 -5.71 1.43
CA ASN A 27 14.80 -5.93 2.10
C ASN A 27 13.64 -5.61 1.14
N VAL A 28 12.67 -6.53 1.07
CA VAL A 28 11.45 -6.35 0.26
C VAL A 28 10.24 -6.33 1.18
N LEU A 29 9.50 -5.22 1.14
CA LEU A 29 8.24 -5.05 1.86
C LEU A 29 7.24 -4.36 0.93
N PHE A 30 6.08 -4.98 0.75
CA PHE A 30 4.95 -4.40 0.02
C PHE A 30 3.63 -5.00 0.49
N SER A 31 2.52 -4.35 0.15
CA SER A 31 1.17 -4.89 0.40
C SER A 31 0.51 -5.30 -0.90
N SER A 32 0.49 -6.61 -1.16
CA SER A 32 -0.17 -7.16 -2.34
C SER A 32 -1.66 -6.79 -2.38
N LEU A 33 -2.33 -6.78 -1.22
CA LEU A 33 -3.74 -6.47 -1.11
C LEU A 33 -4.03 -5.02 -1.52
N SER A 34 -3.18 -4.10 -1.04
CA SER A 34 -3.30 -2.69 -1.34
C SER A 34 -3.10 -2.44 -2.85
N MET A 35 -2.01 -2.98 -3.41
CA MET A 35 -1.72 -2.92 -4.84
C MET A 35 -2.85 -3.51 -5.70
N LEU A 36 -3.36 -4.68 -5.36
CA LEU A 36 -4.44 -5.34 -6.12
C LEU A 36 -5.75 -4.54 -6.03
N SER A 37 -6.02 -3.92 -4.88
CA SER A 37 -7.20 -3.06 -4.71
C SER A 37 -7.11 -1.79 -5.55
N THR A 38 -5.93 -1.16 -5.63
CA THR A 38 -5.66 -0.01 -6.51
C THR A 38 -5.74 -0.39 -7.99
N LEU A 39 -5.20 -1.56 -8.37
CA LEU A 39 -5.37 -2.07 -9.75
C LEU A 39 -6.83 -2.31 -10.08
N ALA A 40 -7.63 -2.83 -9.14
CA ALA A 40 -9.06 -2.97 -9.33
C ALA A 40 -9.77 -1.61 -9.46
N LEU A 41 -9.36 -0.59 -8.71
CA LEU A 41 -9.87 0.78 -8.86
C LEU A 41 -9.58 1.36 -10.26
N VAL A 42 -8.38 1.13 -10.80
CA VAL A 42 -8.02 1.53 -12.17
C VAL A 42 -8.82 0.72 -13.21
N TYR A 43 -8.97 -0.59 -12.99
CA TYR A 43 -9.67 -1.53 -13.87
C TYR A 43 -11.13 -1.11 -14.12
N MET A 44 -11.78 -0.52 -13.11
CA MET A 44 -13.16 -0.05 -13.22
C MET A 44 -13.38 0.96 -14.36
N GLY A 45 -12.38 1.82 -14.61
CA GLY A 45 -12.38 2.81 -15.69
C GLY A 45 -11.82 2.31 -17.01
N ALA A 46 -11.09 1.18 -16.99
CA ALA A 46 -10.44 0.63 -18.17
C ALA A 46 -11.44 -0.05 -19.13
N ARG A 47 -11.21 0.06 -20.45
CA ARG A 47 -11.99 -0.63 -21.49
C ARG A 47 -11.07 -1.24 -22.54
N GLY A 48 -11.61 -2.14 -23.35
CA GLY A 48 -10.90 -2.75 -24.47
C GLY A 48 -9.63 -3.49 -24.03
N LYS A 49 -8.52 -3.29 -24.75
CA LYS A 49 -7.25 -4.00 -24.49
C LYS A 49 -6.70 -3.73 -23.09
N THR A 50 -6.82 -2.50 -22.58
CA THR A 50 -6.37 -2.13 -21.23
C THR A 50 -7.10 -2.95 -20.18
N GLN A 51 -8.42 -3.06 -20.30
CA GLN A 51 -9.24 -3.89 -19.40
C GLN A 51 -8.82 -5.36 -19.46
N SER A 52 -8.64 -5.92 -20.66
CA SER A 52 -8.27 -7.33 -20.83
C SER A 52 -6.89 -7.66 -20.28
N GLN A 53 -5.92 -6.74 -20.35
CA GLN A 53 -4.60 -6.94 -19.74
C GLN A 53 -4.69 -6.97 -18.22
N MET A 54 -5.44 -6.04 -17.62
CA MET A 54 -5.60 -5.99 -16.17
C MET A 54 -6.33 -7.22 -15.62
N GLN A 55 -7.29 -7.78 -16.36
CA GLN A 55 -7.97 -9.02 -15.96
C GLN A 55 -7.00 -10.19 -15.73
N LYS A 56 -5.92 -10.25 -16.52
CA LYS A 56 -4.90 -11.28 -16.36
C LYS A 56 -4.08 -11.12 -15.07
N CYS A 57 -4.04 -9.92 -14.50
CA CYS A 57 -3.39 -9.62 -13.22
C CYS A 57 -4.29 -9.89 -12.00
N GLY A 58 -5.43 -10.57 -12.18
CA GLY A 58 -6.34 -10.95 -11.10
C GLY A 58 -7.50 -9.99 -10.84
N THR A 59 -7.72 -8.96 -11.68
CA THR A 59 -8.92 -8.11 -11.58
C THR A 59 -10.13 -8.73 -12.28
N ALA A 60 -11.32 -8.65 -11.69
CA ALA A 60 -12.56 -9.15 -12.29
C ALA A 60 -13.73 -8.20 -12.01
N GLU A 61 -14.82 -8.30 -12.78
CA GLU A 61 -15.95 -7.36 -12.66
C GLU A 61 -16.66 -7.41 -11.29
N TYR A 62 -16.73 -8.59 -10.66
CA TYR A 62 -17.31 -8.75 -9.32
C TYR A 62 -16.37 -8.32 -8.18
N ILE A 63 -15.10 -7.99 -8.48
CA ILE A 63 -14.07 -7.78 -7.47
C ILE A 63 -14.32 -6.54 -6.62
N HIS A 64 -15.02 -5.52 -7.16
CA HIS A 64 -15.25 -4.25 -6.47
C HIS A 64 -16.11 -4.40 -5.22
N LYS A 65 -17.14 -5.25 -5.27
CA LYS A 65 -17.99 -5.52 -4.10
C LYS A 65 -17.19 -6.23 -3.02
N THR A 66 -16.43 -7.25 -3.40
CA THR A 66 -15.58 -8.00 -2.47
C THR A 66 -14.52 -7.10 -1.83
N PHE A 67 -13.86 -6.22 -2.60
CA PHE A 67 -12.93 -5.23 -2.05
C PHE A 67 -13.61 -4.24 -1.12
N LYS A 68 -14.81 -3.76 -1.46
CA LYS A 68 -15.55 -2.85 -0.59
C LYS A 68 -15.80 -3.47 0.78
N ASP A 69 -16.29 -4.70 0.80
CA ASP A 69 -16.62 -5.40 2.05
C ASP A 69 -15.32 -5.67 2.85
N LEU A 70 -14.29 -6.22 2.21
CA LEU A 70 -13.00 -6.50 2.83
C LEU A 70 -12.31 -5.24 3.39
N LEU A 71 -12.19 -4.18 2.59
CA LEU A 71 -11.58 -2.91 3.00
C LEU A 71 -12.38 -2.26 4.13
N SER A 72 -13.71 -2.38 4.10
CA SER A 72 -14.56 -1.87 5.18
C SER A 72 -14.34 -2.61 6.49
N ASP A 73 -14.07 -3.91 6.44
CA ASP A 73 -13.83 -4.73 7.61
C ASP A 73 -12.44 -4.50 8.22
N ILE A 74 -11.39 -4.46 7.40
CA ILE A 74 -10.01 -4.29 7.91
C ILE A 74 -9.71 -2.85 8.34
N ARG A 75 -10.37 -1.84 7.75
CA ARG A 75 -10.22 -0.43 8.13
C ARG A 75 -11.01 -0.06 9.39
N ARG A 76 -11.76 -0.99 10.01
CA ARG A 76 -12.47 -0.71 11.28
C ARG A 76 -11.44 -0.40 12.37
N GLN A 77 -11.79 0.56 13.23
CA GLN A 77 -10.98 0.85 14.41
C GLN A 77 -10.84 -0.42 15.25
N ASN A 78 -9.61 -0.67 15.71
CA ASN A 78 -9.28 -1.82 16.51
C ASN A 78 -8.39 -1.38 17.68
N ALA A 79 -8.62 -1.95 18.87
CA ALA A 79 -7.82 -1.64 20.05
C ALA A 79 -6.41 -2.25 20.01
N THR A 80 -6.22 -3.34 19.25
CA THR A 80 -4.96 -4.10 19.20
C THR A 80 -4.13 -3.81 17.96
N TYR A 81 -4.64 -3.06 16.98
CA TYR A 81 -3.85 -2.62 15.84
C TYR A 81 -4.39 -1.33 15.22
N SER A 82 -3.49 -0.60 14.56
CA SER A 82 -3.79 0.51 13.67
C SER A 82 -3.43 0.10 12.24
N LEU A 83 -4.44 -0.01 11.39
CA LEU A 83 -4.29 -0.20 9.95
C LEU A 83 -4.87 1.02 9.23
N ARG A 84 -4.06 1.66 8.40
CA ARG A 84 -4.46 2.74 7.51
C ARG A 84 -4.19 2.30 6.08
N ILE A 85 -5.21 2.40 5.24
CA ILE A 85 -5.11 2.21 3.80
C ILE A 85 -5.84 3.39 3.18
N ALA A 86 -5.12 4.17 2.36
CA ALA A 86 -5.64 5.34 1.70
C ALA A 86 -5.30 5.29 0.21
N ASP A 87 -6.29 5.60 -0.61
CA ASP A 87 -6.19 5.68 -2.06
C ASP A 87 -6.62 7.08 -2.49
N ARG A 88 -5.82 7.76 -3.31
CA ARG A 88 -6.22 9.02 -3.92
C ARG A 88 -5.76 9.09 -5.36
N LEU A 89 -6.60 9.67 -6.21
CA LEU A 89 -6.31 9.96 -7.60
C LEU A 89 -6.04 11.45 -7.74
N TYR A 90 -4.96 11.80 -8.40
CA TYR A 90 -4.65 13.17 -8.78
C TYR A 90 -4.68 13.27 -10.29
N ILE A 91 -5.60 14.06 -10.82
CA ILE A 91 -5.75 14.24 -12.27
C ILE A 91 -5.39 15.67 -12.68
N GLU A 92 -4.73 15.81 -13.81
CA GLU A 92 -4.54 17.09 -14.47
C GLU A 92 -5.90 17.77 -14.71
N LYS A 93 -6.11 18.94 -14.11
CA LYS A 93 -7.37 19.70 -14.04
C LYS A 93 -8.02 19.98 -15.39
N THR A 94 -7.25 19.94 -16.48
CA THR A 94 -7.76 20.12 -17.85
C THR A 94 -8.43 18.88 -18.44
N TYR A 95 -8.36 17.72 -17.78
CA TYR A 95 -8.98 16.48 -18.25
C TYR A 95 -10.33 16.23 -17.56
N PRO A 96 -11.43 16.09 -18.33
CA PRO A 96 -12.73 15.77 -17.74
C PRO A 96 -12.77 14.32 -17.27
N ILE A 97 -13.31 14.09 -16.07
CA ILE A 97 -13.63 12.76 -15.56
C ILE A 97 -15.13 12.52 -15.52
N LEU A 98 -15.52 11.28 -15.86
CA LEU A 98 -16.87 10.79 -15.69
C LEU A 98 -17.26 10.79 -14.21
N GLN A 99 -18.30 11.56 -13.87
CA GLN A 99 -18.84 11.63 -12.51
C GLN A 99 -19.29 10.28 -11.97
N GLU A 100 -19.72 9.36 -12.85
CA GLU A 100 -20.04 7.99 -12.47
C GLU A 100 -18.81 7.22 -11.96
N TYR A 101 -17.64 7.42 -12.58
CA TYR A 101 -16.39 6.81 -12.12
C TYR A 101 -16.04 7.30 -10.71
N ILE A 102 -16.12 8.62 -10.45
CA ILE A 102 -15.84 9.19 -9.13
C ILE A 102 -16.79 8.61 -8.07
N LYS A 103 -18.09 8.52 -8.38
CA LYS A 103 -19.09 7.92 -7.48
C LYS A 103 -18.74 6.47 -7.15
N CYS A 104 -18.34 5.68 -8.14
CA CYS A 104 -17.96 4.28 -7.94
C CYS A 104 -16.63 4.13 -7.19
N ALA A 105 -15.61 4.93 -7.51
CA ALA A 105 -14.33 4.97 -6.79
C ALA A 105 -14.54 5.25 -5.29
N LYS A 106 -15.34 6.27 -4.96
CA LYS A 106 -15.70 6.60 -3.58
C LYS A 106 -16.52 5.50 -2.91
N LYS A 107 -17.48 4.91 -3.62
CA LYS A 107 -18.38 3.86 -3.09
C LYS A 107 -17.64 2.57 -2.74
N PHE A 108 -16.73 2.11 -3.59
CA PHE A 108 -16.09 0.80 -3.45
C PHE A 108 -14.74 0.87 -2.72
N TYR A 109 -13.99 1.97 -2.85
CA TYR A 109 -12.61 2.07 -2.35
C TYR A 109 -12.43 3.18 -1.31
N LYS A 110 -13.44 4.04 -1.12
CA LYS A 110 -13.31 5.33 -0.40
C LYS A 110 -12.19 6.21 -0.99
N ALA A 111 -11.87 5.98 -2.26
CA ALA A 111 -10.86 6.76 -2.97
C ALA A 111 -11.45 8.12 -3.33
N GLU A 112 -10.67 9.16 -3.07
CA GLU A 112 -10.99 10.53 -3.47
C GLU A 112 -10.23 10.91 -4.72
N LEU A 113 -10.76 11.90 -5.42
CA LEU A 113 -10.15 12.47 -6.60
C LEU A 113 -9.88 13.95 -6.36
N GLU A 114 -8.70 14.40 -6.77
CA GLU A 114 -8.26 15.78 -6.64
C GLU A 114 -7.72 16.26 -7.99
N ASP A 115 -8.21 17.41 -8.43
CA ASP A 115 -7.72 18.08 -9.63
C ASP A 115 -6.44 18.85 -9.28
N VAL A 116 -5.39 18.65 -10.06
CA VAL A 116 -4.07 19.30 -9.89
C VAL A 116 -3.58 19.89 -11.20
N ASP A 117 -2.61 20.79 -11.12
CA ASP A 117 -2.05 21.49 -12.29
C ASP A 117 -0.66 20.95 -12.62
N PHE A 118 -0.60 19.77 -13.24
CA PHE A 118 0.67 19.24 -13.74
C PHE A 118 1.20 20.08 -14.90
N LYS A 119 0.34 20.62 -15.76
CA LYS A 119 0.76 21.33 -16.98
C LYS A 119 1.48 22.64 -16.75
N THR A 120 1.22 23.34 -15.66
CA THR A 120 1.85 24.63 -15.38
C THR A 120 2.49 24.72 -13.99
N ALA A 121 2.20 23.77 -13.08
CA ALA A 121 2.68 23.77 -11.70
C ALA A 121 2.99 22.34 -11.22
N ALA A 122 3.75 21.56 -12.01
CA ALA A 122 4.05 20.15 -11.73
C ALA A 122 4.75 19.94 -10.39
N GLU A 123 5.65 20.84 -9.99
CA GLU A 123 6.39 20.74 -8.74
C GLU A 123 5.48 21.03 -7.54
N GLU A 124 4.58 22.01 -7.64
CA GLU A 124 3.55 22.28 -6.65
C GLU A 124 2.59 21.09 -6.51
N ALA A 125 2.20 20.46 -7.63
CA ALA A 125 1.40 19.24 -7.63
C ALA A 125 2.14 18.07 -6.94
N ARG A 126 3.45 17.91 -7.19
CA ARG A 126 4.29 16.92 -6.51
C ARG A 126 4.32 17.15 -4.99
N GLN A 127 4.53 18.39 -4.56
CA GLN A 127 4.57 18.76 -3.13
C GLN A 127 3.22 18.55 -2.44
N LEU A 128 2.12 18.86 -3.12
CA LEU A 128 0.76 18.58 -2.64
C LEU A 128 0.56 17.08 -2.39
N ILE A 129 0.94 16.25 -3.36
CA ILE A 129 0.84 14.78 -3.26
C ILE A 129 1.68 14.26 -2.09
N ASN A 130 2.93 14.71 -1.97
CA ASN A 130 3.82 14.29 -0.88
C ASN A 130 3.28 14.70 0.49
N SER A 131 2.75 15.92 0.62
CA SER A 131 2.13 16.41 1.86
C SER A 131 0.92 15.56 2.27
N TRP A 132 0.12 15.11 1.30
CA TRP A 132 -0.98 14.20 1.57
C TRP A 132 -0.50 12.82 2.03
N VAL A 133 0.51 12.24 1.36
CA VAL A 133 1.10 10.94 1.75
C VAL A 133 1.68 11.02 3.17
N GLU A 134 2.41 12.09 3.47
CA GLU A 134 3.00 12.30 4.78
C GLU A 134 1.91 12.35 5.87
N LYS A 135 0.82 13.09 5.61
CA LYS A 135 -0.33 13.17 6.51
C LYS A 135 -0.99 11.81 6.73
N GLU A 136 -1.27 11.05 5.66
CA GLU A 136 -1.93 9.74 5.77
C GLU A 136 -1.06 8.67 6.47
N THR A 137 0.25 8.89 6.50
CA THR A 137 1.21 8.00 7.17
C THR A 137 1.67 8.47 8.54
N ASN A 138 1.09 9.56 9.08
CA ASN A 138 1.54 10.20 10.32
C ASN A 138 3.05 10.54 10.29
N GLY A 139 3.52 11.11 9.18
CA GLY A 139 4.91 11.55 9.01
C GLY A 139 5.92 10.46 8.68
N ARG A 140 5.48 9.21 8.44
CA ARG A 140 6.37 8.05 8.25
C ARG A 140 6.89 7.91 6.83
N ILE A 141 6.12 8.32 5.83
CA ILE A 141 6.52 8.33 4.44
C ILE A 141 6.58 9.79 3.99
N GLN A 142 7.79 10.26 3.76
CA GLN A 142 8.11 11.60 3.25
C GLN A 142 8.71 11.44 1.86
N ASP A 143 8.63 12.50 1.04
CA ASP A 143 9.20 12.51 -0.32
C ASP A 143 8.83 11.30 -1.19
N PHE A 144 7.56 10.86 -1.08
CA PHE A 144 7.04 9.68 -1.77
C PHE A 144 7.25 9.75 -3.29
N LEU A 145 6.88 10.88 -3.89
CA LEU A 145 7.26 11.26 -5.25
C LEU A 145 8.58 12.01 -5.19
N VAL A 146 9.63 11.38 -5.71
CA VAL A 146 10.96 12.00 -5.86
C VAL A 146 10.91 13.13 -6.90
N SER A 147 11.89 14.04 -6.87
CA SER A 147 12.03 15.09 -7.89
C SER A 147 11.98 14.49 -9.30
N ASP A 148 11.35 15.22 -10.21
CA ASP A 148 11.17 14.83 -11.63
C ASP A 148 10.33 13.57 -11.88
N SER A 149 9.66 13.00 -10.85
CA SER A 149 8.77 11.84 -11.04
C SER A 149 7.42 12.20 -11.70
N VAL A 150 7.10 13.49 -11.74
CA VAL A 150 5.94 14.07 -12.43
C VAL A 150 6.41 15.27 -13.24
N ASP A 151 5.74 15.53 -14.34
CA ASP A 151 6.10 16.54 -15.33
C ASP A 151 4.87 17.18 -15.98
N LEU A 152 5.09 18.08 -16.94
CA LEU A 152 4.03 18.78 -17.67
C LEU A 152 3.17 17.84 -18.54
N ASN A 153 3.62 16.61 -18.79
CA ASN A 153 2.90 15.59 -19.54
C ASN A 153 2.11 14.64 -18.64
N THR A 154 2.26 14.76 -17.33
CA THR A 154 1.57 13.92 -16.35
C THR A 154 0.08 14.21 -16.38
N VAL A 155 -0.72 13.19 -16.66
CA VAL A 155 -2.19 13.32 -16.73
C VAL A 155 -2.85 12.81 -15.45
N LEU A 156 -2.36 11.71 -14.89
CA LEU A 156 -3.02 11.01 -13.80
C LEU A 156 -2.01 10.27 -12.94
N VAL A 157 -2.07 10.51 -11.63
CA VAL A 157 -1.26 9.81 -10.62
C VAL A 157 -2.21 9.09 -9.66
N PHE A 158 -2.03 7.77 -9.53
CA PHE A 158 -2.69 6.96 -8.51
C PHE A 158 -1.75 6.79 -7.34
N VAL A 159 -2.17 7.24 -6.16
CA VAL A 159 -1.39 7.13 -4.93
C VAL A 159 -2.09 6.18 -3.99
N ASN A 160 -1.39 5.11 -3.62
CA ASN A 160 -1.84 4.14 -2.64
C ASN A 160 -0.85 4.12 -1.48
N VAL A 161 -1.38 4.24 -0.27
CA VAL A 161 -0.61 4.30 0.97
C VAL A 161 -1.16 3.28 1.94
N ILE A 162 -0.27 2.50 2.54
CA ILE A 162 -0.60 1.58 3.63
C ILE A 162 0.35 1.77 4.81
N TYR A 163 -0.22 1.84 6.00
CA TYR A 163 0.49 1.84 7.27
C TYR A 163 -0.14 0.83 8.22
N PHE A 164 0.70 -0.02 8.81
CA PHE A 164 0.26 -1.03 9.77
C PHE A 164 1.13 -1.00 11.03
N LYS A 165 0.48 -1.00 12.19
CA LYS A 165 1.10 -1.17 13.51
C LYS A 165 0.19 -2.03 14.37
N GLY A 166 0.67 -3.18 14.81
CA GLY A 166 -0.06 -4.10 15.69
C GLY A 166 0.59 -4.22 17.07
N ILE A 167 -0.22 -4.54 18.06
CA ILE A 167 0.22 -5.01 19.37
C ILE A 167 0.26 -6.54 19.31
N TRP A 168 1.38 -7.11 19.73
CA TRP A 168 1.52 -8.56 19.84
C TRP A 168 0.48 -9.14 20.80
N LYS A 169 -0.12 -10.29 20.45
CA LYS A 169 -0.98 -11.05 21.36
C LYS A 169 -0.25 -11.42 22.64
N THR A 170 1.02 -11.84 22.49
CA THR A 170 1.96 -12.08 23.58
C THR A 170 3.22 -11.27 23.27
N ALA A 171 3.45 -10.20 24.02
CA ALA A 171 4.52 -9.24 23.78
C ALA A 171 5.85 -9.74 24.36
N PHE A 172 6.95 -9.30 23.74
CA PHE A 172 8.29 -9.47 24.31
C PHE A 172 8.44 -8.57 25.54
N LYS A 173 9.12 -9.06 26.58
CA LYS A 173 9.56 -8.21 27.70
C LYS A 173 10.86 -7.52 27.30
N GLU A 174 10.92 -6.20 27.46
CA GLU A 174 12.05 -5.37 27.03
C GLU A 174 13.37 -5.75 27.70
N GLU A 175 13.33 -6.25 28.94
CA GLU A 175 14.51 -6.70 29.70
C GLU A 175 15.26 -7.87 29.05
N TYR A 176 14.62 -8.61 28.13
CA TYR A 176 15.26 -9.69 27.38
C TYR A 176 15.64 -9.29 25.95
N THR A 177 15.44 -8.03 25.56
CA THR A 177 15.92 -7.49 24.28
C THR A 177 17.39 -7.10 24.40
N ARG A 178 18.27 -7.77 23.64
CA ARG A 178 19.72 -7.52 23.67
C ARG A 178 20.32 -7.52 22.27
N GLU A 179 21.49 -6.91 22.13
CA GLU A 179 22.26 -6.93 20.89
C GLU A 179 22.76 -8.36 20.63
N GLU A 180 22.43 -8.90 19.46
CA GLU A 180 22.87 -10.22 19.01
C GLU A 180 23.35 -10.13 17.55
N PRO A 181 24.27 -11.01 17.11
CA PRO A 181 24.69 -11.07 15.72
C PRO A 181 23.55 -11.48 14.78
N PHE A 182 23.35 -10.73 13.69
CA PHE A 182 22.48 -11.06 12.57
C PHE A 182 23.33 -11.40 11.33
N ASN A 183 23.29 -12.65 10.90
CA ASN A 183 24.10 -13.12 9.78
C ASN A 183 23.41 -12.75 8.46
N VAL A 184 23.87 -11.66 7.83
CA VAL A 184 23.39 -11.20 6.50
C VAL A 184 23.97 -12.09 5.40
N THR A 185 25.22 -12.53 5.57
CA THR A 185 25.90 -13.49 4.69
C THR A 185 26.74 -14.45 5.54
N GLU A 186 27.33 -15.49 4.92
CA GLU A 186 28.25 -16.41 5.62
C GLU A 186 29.49 -15.72 6.21
N VAL A 187 29.85 -14.54 5.72
CA VAL A 187 31.08 -13.82 6.08
C VAL A 187 30.85 -12.44 6.70
N GLY A 188 29.60 -11.95 6.69
CA GLY A 188 29.24 -10.61 7.17
C GLY A 188 28.02 -10.66 8.08
N GLY A 189 28.20 -10.17 9.31
CA GLY A 189 27.14 -10.01 10.30
C GLY A 189 26.98 -8.55 10.70
N GLU A 190 25.75 -8.16 11.00
CA GLU A 190 25.42 -6.87 11.63
C GLU A 190 24.96 -7.12 13.06
N GLN A 191 25.25 -6.20 13.99
CA GLN A 191 24.61 -6.25 15.30
C GLN A 191 23.17 -5.76 15.17
N THR A 192 22.23 -6.51 15.72
CA THR A 192 20.83 -6.12 15.78
C THR A 192 20.24 -6.39 17.15
N ARG A 193 19.28 -5.55 17.55
CA ARG A 193 18.48 -5.82 18.76
C ARG A 193 17.55 -7.00 18.49
N ALA A 194 17.87 -8.13 19.10
CA ALA A 194 17.06 -9.33 19.03
C ALA A 194 16.15 -9.42 20.25
N ASN A 195 14.88 -9.77 20.01
CA ASN A 195 13.95 -10.12 21.07
C ASN A 195 14.03 -11.63 21.35
N ASP A 196 14.01 -12.01 22.61
CA ASP A 196 13.97 -13.43 23.01
C ASP A 196 12.53 -13.95 22.99
N ALA A 197 12.27 -14.93 22.12
CA ALA A 197 10.95 -15.53 21.91
C ALA A 197 10.62 -16.70 22.85
N SER A 198 11.48 -16.99 23.83
CA SER A 198 11.23 -18.02 24.85
C SER A 198 9.95 -17.68 25.64
N GLU A 199 9.05 -18.66 25.84
CA GLU A 199 7.74 -18.42 26.48
C GLU A 199 7.84 -17.73 27.86
N GLN A 200 8.92 -17.95 28.60
CA GLN A 200 9.19 -17.34 29.91
C GLN A 200 9.49 -15.82 29.81
N HIS A 201 9.92 -15.36 28.64
CA HIS A 201 10.34 -13.99 28.35
C HIS A 201 9.24 -13.18 27.63
N LEU A 202 8.03 -13.74 27.53
CA LEU A 202 6.85 -13.08 26.98
C LEU A 202 5.90 -12.59 28.10
N GLN A 203 5.09 -11.58 27.80
CA GLN A 203 4.07 -11.01 28.67
C GLN A 203 2.78 -10.72 27.89
N SER A 204 1.63 -10.60 28.56
CA SER A 204 0.39 -10.20 27.87
C SER A 204 0.53 -8.78 27.31
N GLY A 205 0.16 -8.58 26.04
CA GLY A 205 0.23 -7.26 25.41
C GLY A 205 -0.71 -6.28 26.10
N LYS A 206 -0.18 -5.22 26.72
CA LYS A 206 -0.99 -4.12 27.26
C LYS A 206 -1.22 -3.09 26.15
N SER A 207 -2.46 -2.63 26.03
CA SER A 207 -2.81 -1.46 25.22
C SER A 207 -2.28 -0.22 25.93
N GLY A 208 -1.28 0.44 25.34
CA GLY A 208 -0.85 1.78 25.74
C GLY A 208 -1.64 2.85 25.01
#